data_AF-A0A971SDP0-F1
#
_entry.id   AF-A0A971SDP0-F1
#
_cell.length_a   1.000
_cell.length_b   1.000
_cell.length_c   1.000
_cell.angle_alpha   90.00
_cell.angle_beta   90.00
_cell.angle_gamma   90.00
#
_symmetry.space_group_name_H-M   'P 1'
#
loop_
_entity.id
_entity.type
_entity.pdbx_description
1 polymer ?
#
loop_
_entity_poly.entity_id
_entity_poly.type
_entity_poly.pdbx_seq_one_letter_code
_entity_poly.pdbx_strand_id
1 'polypeptide(L)'
;LKSAQIIPKIDYIDSYYHKNYQKETKAEKDVTENIGLDHIAVVVSEITPTRKYPVKESSEKVKNNWNILMDNLNSLKHSSYLLPLTSYTGQKLLELPVSEITPASGEVNKKQKLPVMEVAIRKEFDDVRNSLETMIRQVWRDVIGILEIGIYDNFYDLGGDSLKAIQVIAKMKDYGLTLEDMVQYPTIAELAEIASKRHSYIEPEKLPPHLEKNLEIDYFFLKNGSIDPIAKNMDCSTMMFYYNMKRYIPDYADYLLVFFNDISFKLTISPEGVLYNIDVNNFPDITDLYQANIVKGEGYEAIGAIEELLDQGKLPIIKTYTKKLPFHKNFINFNFEVTDTPEDLAKDVHTFVAVAYDPEMLYYVEMPYVLNSNFISYAKNKSVGVIKKDDLKHAFNVEIYYATIDINTEKLNHQIDLGDKIELMVNNSLKPVQYEEDYQVYSSIEALDALMAICRKETMYLNEENPCYNGYTMKRLLDWKLWDIISRRMQLKEILLNIQNKYPNISKCGIIPAIDNAIKAWRDLLGVIYEIFEQKQFLFGIIFLPYLDTIKEAEEILVEKIEFYLEI
;
A
#
# COMPACT_ATOMS: atom_id res chain seq x y z
N LEU A 1 31.25 11.97 33.80
CA LEU A 1 30.55 12.17 35.09
C LEU A 1 29.06 12.07 34.78
N LYS A 2 28.38 10.96 35.10
CA LYS A 2 27.69 10.70 36.40
C LYS A 2 26.64 11.79 36.63
N SER A 3 25.35 11.52 36.85
CA SER A 3 24.68 10.69 37.89
C SER A 3 23.31 11.40 38.11
N ALA A 4 22.23 10.90 38.73
CA ALA A 4 21.82 9.72 39.48
C ALA A 4 20.28 9.90 39.66
N GLN A 5 19.48 8.84 39.55
CA GLN A 5 18.81 8.14 40.66
C GLN A 5 18.19 9.02 41.76
N ILE A 6 16.89 8.86 41.95
CA ILE A 6 16.28 8.81 43.29
C ILE A 6 15.49 7.49 43.39
N ILE A 7 16.02 6.59 44.22
CA ILE A 7 15.33 5.46 44.83
C ILE A 7 14.80 5.97 46.17
N PRO A 8 13.57 5.63 46.60
CA PRO A 8 13.27 5.52 48.02
C PRO A 8 13.46 4.07 48.45
N LYS A 9 14.46 3.90 49.29
CA LYS A 9 14.80 2.70 50.05
C LYS A 9 13.90 2.69 51.28
N ILE A 10 13.21 1.59 51.57
CA ILE A 10 12.86 1.26 52.96
C ILE A 10 13.35 -0.15 53.23
N ASP A 11 14.35 -0.19 54.11
CA ASP A 11 14.95 -1.38 54.68
C ASP A 11 14.04 -2.01 55.76
N TYR A 12 14.30 -3.29 56.00
CA TYR A 12 14.02 -4.10 57.19
C TYR A 12 12.76 -4.98 57.23
N ILE A 13 13.08 -6.27 57.03
CA ILE A 13 12.38 -7.50 57.37
C ILE A 13 12.01 -7.52 58.86
N ASP A 14 10.79 -7.92 59.20
CA ASP A 14 10.67 -8.87 60.31
C ASP A 14 9.68 -10.00 60.00
N SER A 15 10.20 -11.18 60.28
CA SER A 15 9.58 -12.48 60.14
C SER A 15 8.30 -12.58 60.96
N TYR A 16 7.18 -12.95 60.34
CA TYR A 16 6.12 -13.76 60.97
C TYR A 16 5.11 -14.12 59.88
N TYR A 17 4.51 -15.32 59.98
CA TYR A 17 3.55 -15.93 59.05
C TYR A 17 4.11 -16.89 57.98
N HIS A 18 5.00 -17.76 58.45
CA HIS A 18 4.82 -19.18 58.15
C HIS A 18 3.67 -19.73 59.03
N LYS A 19 2.49 -19.93 58.41
CA LYS A 19 1.63 -21.14 58.53
C LYS A 19 0.21 -20.83 58.09
N ASN A 20 -0.24 -21.60 57.11
CA ASN A 20 -1.63 -21.81 56.69
C ASN A 20 -2.22 -20.70 55.80
N TYR A 21 -1.94 -20.77 54.49
CA TYR A 21 -2.93 -20.83 53.40
C TYR A 21 -2.15 -20.73 52.07
N GLN A 22 -1.56 -21.85 51.63
CA GLN A 22 -1.04 -21.98 50.27
C GLN A 22 -2.14 -22.54 49.36
N LYS A 23 -2.48 -21.77 48.34
CA LYS A 23 -2.49 -22.23 46.94
C LYS A 23 -2.47 -20.99 46.05
N GLU A 24 -1.27 -20.46 45.82
CA GLU A 24 -1.01 -19.63 44.64
C GLU A 24 -1.36 -20.46 43.40
N THR A 25 -2.10 -19.87 42.46
CA THR A 25 -2.36 -20.52 41.17
C THR A 25 -1.12 -20.38 40.27
N LYS A 26 -0.90 -21.36 39.38
CA LYS A 26 0.27 -21.39 38.49
C LYS A 26 0.39 -20.11 37.63
N ALA A 27 -0.75 -19.50 37.28
CA ALA A 27 -0.82 -18.25 36.53
C ALA A 27 -0.34 -17.03 37.34
N GLU A 28 -0.62 -16.97 38.64
CA GLU A 28 -0.14 -15.87 39.51
C GLU A 28 1.39 -15.92 39.65
N LYS A 29 1.96 -17.13 39.68
CA LYS A 29 3.41 -17.35 39.78
C LYS A 29 4.17 -17.01 38.50
N ASP A 30 3.64 -17.38 37.34
CA ASP A 30 4.29 -17.12 36.04
C ASP A 30 4.33 -15.61 35.68
N VAL A 31 3.37 -14.82 36.18
CA VAL A 31 3.29 -13.37 35.95
C VAL A 31 4.15 -12.59 36.95
N THR A 32 4.20 -12.99 38.22
CA THR A 32 5.03 -12.33 39.24
C THR A 32 6.53 -12.53 39.01
N GLU A 33 6.97 -13.72 38.57
CA GLU A 33 8.39 -14.02 38.33
C GLU A 33 8.98 -13.34 37.07
N ASN A 34 8.15 -12.99 36.07
CA ASN A 34 8.63 -12.41 34.80
C ASN A 34 8.51 -10.88 34.68
N ILE A 35 7.71 -10.21 35.51
CA ILE A 35 7.36 -8.78 35.32
C ILE A 35 7.70 -7.90 36.54
N GLY A 36 8.12 -8.47 37.67
CA GLY A 36 8.60 -7.70 38.83
C GLY A 36 7.54 -6.85 39.53
N LEU A 37 6.30 -7.35 39.61
CA LEU A 37 5.20 -6.72 40.35
C LEU A 37 4.95 -7.52 41.63
N ASP A 38 4.82 -6.82 42.77
CA ASP A 38 4.83 -7.50 44.08
C ASP A 38 3.52 -8.25 44.41
N HIS A 39 2.33 -7.87 43.88
CA HIS A 39 1.08 -8.60 44.11
C HIS A 39 0.03 -8.40 42.98
N ILE A 40 -0.65 -9.48 42.57
CA ILE A 40 -1.88 -9.47 41.73
C ILE A 40 -2.95 -10.31 42.43
N ALA A 41 -4.21 -9.86 42.42
CA ALA A 41 -5.35 -10.63 42.90
C ALA A 41 -6.31 -10.91 41.74
N VAL A 42 -6.62 -12.18 41.49
CA VAL A 42 -7.61 -12.61 40.49
C VAL A 42 -8.93 -12.93 41.20
N VAL A 43 -10.02 -12.27 40.79
CA VAL A 43 -11.38 -12.53 41.30
C VAL A 43 -12.23 -13.12 40.17
N VAL A 44 -12.84 -14.28 40.41
CA VAL A 44 -13.79 -14.92 39.48
C VAL A 44 -15.21 -14.74 40.01
N SER A 45 -16.14 -14.22 39.20
CA SER A 45 -17.57 -14.17 39.53
C SER A 45 -18.45 -14.68 38.40
N GLU A 46 -19.44 -15.53 38.71
CA GLU A 46 -20.49 -15.97 37.79
C GLU A 46 -21.56 -14.88 37.60
N ILE A 47 -22.02 -14.65 36.36
CA ILE A 47 -23.07 -13.65 36.04
C ILE A 47 -24.18 -14.29 35.19
N THR A 48 -25.45 -14.10 35.60
CA THR A 48 -26.68 -14.49 34.86
C THR A 48 -27.36 -13.23 34.26
N PRO A 49 -28.02 -13.26 33.08
CA PRO A 49 -28.35 -12.01 32.34
C PRO A 49 -29.81 -11.53 32.43
N THR A 50 -30.05 -10.22 32.63
CA THR A 50 -31.34 -9.56 32.34
C THR A 50 -31.25 -8.09 31.85
N ARG A 51 -31.88 -7.83 30.68
CA ARG A 51 -32.51 -6.64 30.01
C ARG A 51 -31.83 -5.23 29.88
N LYS A 52 -32.10 -4.60 28.71
CA LYS A 52 -31.46 -3.47 27.96
C LYS A 52 -31.83 -2.03 28.39
N TYR A 53 -30.94 -1.02 28.23
CA TYR A 53 -31.13 0.43 27.85
C TYR A 53 -29.76 1.20 27.62
N PRO A 54 -29.68 2.46 27.09
CA PRO A 54 -28.53 3.00 26.30
C PRO A 54 -27.50 3.93 27.01
N VAL A 55 -26.41 4.30 26.28
CA VAL A 55 -25.06 4.77 26.73
C VAL A 55 -24.70 6.23 26.33
N LYS A 56 -23.72 6.87 27.03
CA LYS A 56 -22.95 8.08 26.62
C LYS A 56 -21.44 7.98 26.97
N GLU A 57 -20.58 8.60 26.15
CA GLU A 57 -19.10 8.42 25.96
C GLU A 57 -18.10 9.20 26.87
N SER A 58 -16.82 8.75 26.93
CA SER A 58 -15.55 9.53 27.16
C SER A 58 -14.26 8.66 27.01
N SER A 59 -12.99 9.07 27.16
CA SER A 59 -12.10 9.98 26.38
C SER A 59 -10.71 9.29 26.16
N GLU A 60 -9.82 9.85 25.34
CA GLU A 60 -8.74 9.17 24.57
C GLU A 60 -7.45 8.77 25.33
N LYS A 61 -7.19 9.29 26.53
CA LYS A 61 -5.90 9.13 27.24
C LYS A 61 -5.72 7.77 27.96
N VAL A 62 -6.80 7.02 28.17
CA VAL A 62 -6.81 5.74 28.91
C VAL A 62 -6.50 4.53 28.02
N LYS A 63 -6.75 4.63 26.70
CA LYS A 63 -6.50 3.55 25.73
C LYS A 63 -5.03 3.15 25.63
N ASN A 64 -4.09 4.10 25.79
CA ASN A 64 -2.67 3.85 25.52
C ASN A 64 -1.97 2.94 26.53
N ASN A 65 -2.30 2.99 27.82
CA ASN A 65 -1.63 2.15 28.82
C ASN A 65 -2.14 0.69 28.81
N TRP A 66 -3.37 0.47 28.34
CA TRP A 66 -3.98 -0.86 28.24
C TRP A 66 -3.39 -1.67 27.07
N ASN A 67 -3.20 -1.03 25.93
CA ASN A 67 -2.63 -1.68 24.75
C ASN A 67 -1.19 -2.17 25.02
N ILE A 68 -0.39 -1.40 25.75
CA ILE A 68 0.99 -1.77 26.12
C ILE A 68 1.01 -3.02 27.02
N LEU A 69 0.03 -3.19 27.91
CA LEU A 69 -0.06 -4.37 28.78
C LEU A 69 -0.45 -5.63 27.98
N MET A 70 -1.41 -5.49 27.05
CA MET A 70 -1.88 -6.59 26.21
C MET A 70 -0.85 -7.05 25.18
N ASP A 71 -0.09 -6.12 24.59
CA ASP A 71 0.99 -6.46 23.65
C ASP A 71 2.11 -7.27 24.33
N ASN A 72 2.43 -6.95 25.59
CA ASN A 72 3.42 -7.71 26.36
C ASN A 72 2.91 -9.11 26.75
N LEU A 73 1.64 -9.26 27.12
CA LEU A 73 1.03 -10.56 27.44
C LEU A 73 0.92 -11.48 26.22
N ASN A 74 0.60 -10.94 25.05
CA ASN A 74 0.51 -11.69 23.79
C ASN A 74 1.89 -12.18 23.28
N SER A 75 2.99 -11.59 23.74
CA SER A 75 4.35 -11.96 23.34
C SER A 75 4.90 -13.22 24.06
N LEU A 76 4.27 -13.65 25.16
CA LEU A 76 4.66 -14.83 25.94
C LEU A 76 4.06 -16.10 25.31
N LYS A 77 4.68 -16.57 24.23
CA LYS A 77 4.32 -17.83 23.54
C LYS A 77 4.70 -19.06 24.37
N HIS A 78 3.88 -19.54 25.31
CA HIS A 78 3.86 -20.97 25.67
C HIS A 78 2.58 -21.35 26.44
N SER A 79 1.98 -22.48 26.03
CA SER A 79 0.88 -23.24 26.68
C SER A 79 -0.55 -22.81 26.37
N SER A 80 -1.27 -23.71 25.72
CA SER A 80 -2.70 -23.75 25.34
C SER A 80 -3.70 -23.73 26.52
N TYR A 81 -3.29 -23.22 27.69
CA TYR A 81 -4.15 -23.06 28.88
C TYR A 81 -4.31 -21.60 29.32
N LEU A 82 -3.69 -20.66 28.60
CA LEU A 82 -3.90 -19.23 28.76
C LEU A 82 -4.69 -18.74 27.55
N LEU A 83 -6.02 -18.94 27.58
CA LEU A 83 -6.92 -18.16 26.73
C LEU A 83 -6.69 -16.67 27.04
N PRO A 84 -6.77 -15.76 26.06
CA PRO A 84 -6.83 -14.34 26.36
C PRO A 84 -8.02 -14.14 27.29
N LEU A 85 -7.77 -13.58 28.48
CA LEU A 85 -8.82 -12.91 29.22
C LEU A 85 -9.41 -11.88 28.24
N THR A 86 -10.61 -12.20 27.76
CA THR A 86 -11.41 -11.40 26.83
C THR A 86 -11.24 -9.91 27.11
N SER A 87 -10.90 -9.14 26.08
CA SER A 87 -10.81 -7.69 26.16
C SER A 87 -12.16 -7.11 26.56
N TYR A 88 -12.29 -6.69 27.82
CA TYR A 88 -13.40 -5.86 28.26
C TYR A 88 -12.99 -4.40 28.09
N THR A 89 -13.45 -3.75 27.02
CA THR A 89 -13.33 -2.29 26.88
C THR A 89 -14.71 -1.66 26.95
N GLY A 90 -15.02 -0.98 28.06
CA GLY A 90 -16.29 -0.26 28.19
C GLY A 90 -16.54 0.44 29.53
N GLN A 91 -15.92 1.62 29.70
CA GLN A 91 -16.35 2.81 30.47
C GLN A 91 -17.18 2.61 31.77
N LYS A 92 -16.51 2.84 32.92
CA LYS A 92 -16.78 3.89 33.94
C LYS A 92 -16.07 3.48 35.24
N LEU A 93 -14.87 3.99 35.49
CA LEU A 93 -14.23 3.88 36.80
C LEU A 93 -14.60 5.12 37.62
N LEU A 94 -15.32 4.92 38.72
CA LEU A 94 -15.52 5.93 39.76
C LEU A 94 -14.20 6.12 40.50
N GLU A 95 -13.76 7.38 40.67
CA GLU A 95 -12.69 7.72 41.61
C GLU A 95 -13.12 7.30 43.03
N LEU A 96 -12.39 6.37 43.66
CA LEU A 96 -12.48 6.16 45.10
C LEU A 96 -11.42 7.04 45.77
N PRO A 97 -11.79 7.95 46.69
CA PRO A 97 -10.80 8.70 47.45
C PRO A 97 -10.03 7.73 48.35
N VAL A 98 -8.69 7.81 48.28
CA VAL A 98 -7.72 6.95 49.00
C VAL A 98 -7.83 7.06 50.54
N SER A 99 -8.71 7.91 51.07
CA SER A 99 -8.88 8.10 52.51
C SER A 99 -9.87 7.14 53.20
N GLU A 100 -10.52 6.21 52.50
CA GLU A 100 -11.52 5.31 53.13
C GLU A 100 -11.15 3.81 53.19
N ILE A 101 -9.88 3.44 52.95
CA ILE A 101 -9.42 2.02 53.05
C ILE A 101 -8.53 1.77 54.27
N THR A 102 -8.57 2.63 55.29
CA THR A 102 -7.89 2.35 56.57
C THR A 102 -8.80 2.52 57.76
N PRO A 103 -9.18 1.44 58.46
CA PRO A 103 -9.13 1.39 59.89
C PRO A 103 -7.73 0.98 60.35
N ALA A 104 -7.33 1.43 61.53
CA ALA A 104 -5.99 1.32 62.13
C ALA A 104 -5.53 -0.11 62.52
N SER A 105 -5.98 -1.14 61.83
CA SER A 105 -5.51 -2.52 61.97
C SER A 105 -5.56 -3.18 60.60
N GLY A 106 -4.39 -3.54 60.06
CA GLY A 106 -4.19 -4.02 58.68
C GLY A 106 -4.81 -5.38 58.35
N GLU A 107 -6.14 -5.49 58.41
CA GLU A 107 -6.92 -6.56 57.81
C GLU A 107 -7.91 -5.96 56.80
N VAL A 108 -7.91 -6.48 55.57
CA VAL A 108 -8.95 -6.16 54.57
C VAL A 108 -10.27 -6.75 55.06
N ASN A 109 -11.24 -5.87 55.34
CA ASN A 109 -12.52 -6.24 55.92
C ASN A 109 -13.39 -7.00 54.88
N LYS A 110 -13.43 -8.34 54.94
CA LYS A 110 -14.18 -9.25 54.03
C LYS A 110 -15.72 -9.07 54.04
N LYS A 111 -16.27 -8.08 54.75
CA LYS A 111 -17.72 -7.89 54.92
C LYS A 111 -18.29 -6.61 54.31
N GLN A 112 -17.49 -5.76 53.69
CA GLN A 112 -18.05 -4.60 52.98
C GLN A 112 -18.58 -5.08 51.62
N LYS A 113 -19.91 -5.07 51.46
CA LYS A 113 -20.54 -5.29 50.16
C LYS A 113 -20.10 -4.17 49.23
N LEU A 114 -19.23 -4.50 48.28
CA LEU A 114 -18.97 -3.67 47.10
C LEU A 114 -20.31 -3.40 46.39
N PRO A 115 -20.53 -2.19 45.85
CA PRO A 115 -21.74 -1.90 45.10
C PRO A 115 -21.80 -2.83 43.88
N VAL A 116 -22.85 -3.64 43.80
CA VAL A 116 -23.12 -4.45 42.60
C VAL A 116 -23.65 -3.49 41.54
N MET A 117 -22.81 -3.11 40.58
CA MET A 117 -23.29 -2.54 39.32
C MET A 117 -23.77 -3.70 38.44
N GLU A 118 -25.05 -3.69 38.07
CA GLU A 118 -25.53 -4.48 36.95
C GLU A 118 -24.95 -3.87 35.66
N VAL A 119 -23.81 -4.40 35.22
CA VAL A 119 -23.21 -4.05 33.94
C VAL A 119 -23.89 -4.88 32.87
N ALA A 120 -24.56 -4.22 31.92
CA ALA A 120 -25.03 -4.87 30.70
C ALA A 120 -23.81 -5.20 29.82
N ILE A 121 -23.27 -6.41 29.95
CA ILE A 121 -22.16 -6.89 29.12
C ILE A 121 -22.73 -7.22 27.74
N ARG A 122 -22.44 -6.39 26.73
CA ARG A 122 -22.48 -6.85 25.34
C ARG A 122 -21.21 -7.68 25.13
N LYS A 123 -21.35 -8.92 24.68
CA LYS A 123 -20.23 -9.70 24.16
C LYS A 123 -19.83 -9.03 22.84
N GLU A 124 -18.77 -8.23 22.85
CA GLU A 124 -18.17 -7.76 21.60
C GLU A 124 -17.53 -8.98 20.93
N PHE A 125 -17.95 -9.31 19.72
CA PHE A 125 -17.32 -10.35 18.91
C PHE A 125 -16.13 -9.73 18.20
N ASP A 126 -14.98 -10.40 18.23
CA ASP A 126 -13.83 -9.99 17.42
C ASP A 126 -14.23 -9.97 15.94
N ASP A 127 -14.15 -8.81 15.31
CA ASP A 127 -14.63 -8.62 13.95
C ASP A 127 -13.67 -9.22 12.91
N VAL A 128 -14.18 -9.43 11.68
CA VAL A 128 -13.36 -9.89 10.57
C VAL A 128 -12.36 -8.82 10.17
N ARG A 129 -11.15 -9.25 9.83
CA ARG A 129 -10.02 -8.37 9.49
C ARG A 129 -9.73 -8.34 7.99
N ASN A 130 -10.24 -9.33 7.24
CA ASN A 130 -10.02 -9.47 5.80
C ASN A 130 -11.19 -10.19 5.10
N SER A 131 -11.17 -10.17 3.77
CA SER A 131 -12.21 -10.77 2.90
C SER A 131 -12.35 -12.28 3.09
N LEU A 132 -11.26 -12.99 3.34
CA LEU A 132 -11.27 -14.44 3.55
C LEU A 132 -11.91 -14.82 4.89
N GLU A 133 -11.60 -14.12 5.97
CA GLU A 133 -12.28 -14.27 7.26
C GLU A 133 -13.77 -13.95 7.13
N THR A 134 -14.13 -12.93 6.32
CA THR A 134 -15.52 -12.55 6.06
C THR A 134 -16.28 -13.68 5.36
N MET A 135 -15.65 -14.27 4.34
CA MET A 135 -16.20 -15.41 3.60
C MET A 135 -16.36 -16.64 4.49
N ILE A 136 -15.32 -17.03 5.23
CA ILE A 136 -15.36 -18.20 6.13
C ILE A 136 -16.43 -18.00 7.20
N ARG A 137 -16.50 -16.80 7.81
CA ARG A 137 -17.56 -16.44 8.76
C ARG A 137 -18.95 -16.63 8.14
N GLN A 138 -19.17 -16.15 6.92
CA GLN A 138 -20.46 -16.30 6.27
C GLN A 138 -20.80 -17.77 6.00
N VAL A 139 -19.84 -18.56 5.52
CA VAL A 139 -20.03 -20.01 5.30
C VAL A 139 -20.36 -20.73 6.61
N TRP A 140 -19.69 -20.37 7.72
CA TRP A 140 -19.99 -20.93 9.03
C TRP A 140 -21.38 -20.54 9.53
N ARG A 141 -21.81 -19.28 9.35
CA ARG A 141 -23.17 -18.84 9.69
C ARG A 141 -24.22 -19.67 8.94
N ASP A 142 -24.01 -19.90 7.65
CA ASP A 142 -24.93 -20.66 6.81
C ASP A 142 -25.01 -22.14 7.21
N VAL A 143 -23.89 -22.74 7.61
CA VAL A 143 -23.81 -24.18 7.92
C VAL A 143 -24.20 -24.48 9.37
N ILE A 144 -23.78 -23.64 10.31
CA ILE A 144 -24.05 -23.84 11.75
C ILE A 144 -25.42 -23.27 12.12
N GLY A 145 -25.89 -22.22 11.42
CA GLY A 145 -27.17 -21.57 11.67
C GLY A 145 -27.13 -20.52 12.79
N ILE A 146 -25.95 -20.00 13.13
CA ILE A 146 -25.73 -18.99 14.17
C ILE A 146 -25.43 -17.64 13.52
N LEU A 147 -26.08 -16.57 14.01
CA LEU A 147 -25.91 -15.24 13.46
C LEU A 147 -24.65 -14.53 13.98
N GLU A 148 -24.17 -14.74 15.19
CA GLU A 148 -22.99 -14.01 15.70
C GLU A 148 -21.85 -14.99 15.98
N ILE A 149 -20.77 -14.90 15.18
CA ILE A 149 -19.59 -15.76 15.25
C ILE A 149 -18.35 -14.85 15.23
N GLY A 150 -17.55 -14.87 16.29
CA GLY A 150 -16.26 -14.18 16.38
C GLY A 150 -15.17 -14.95 15.62
N ILE A 151 -14.12 -14.26 15.16
CA ILE A 151 -13.07 -14.92 14.37
C ILE A 151 -12.24 -15.97 15.16
N TYR A 152 -12.25 -15.90 16.49
CA TYR A 152 -11.54 -16.84 17.37
C TYR A 152 -12.48 -17.86 18.03
N ASP A 153 -13.77 -17.86 17.70
CA ASP A 153 -14.68 -18.87 18.22
C ASP A 153 -14.35 -20.25 17.63
N ASN A 154 -14.35 -21.27 18.47
CA ASN A 154 -14.08 -22.64 18.06
C ASN A 154 -15.31 -23.25 17.35
N PHE A 155 -15.09 -23.82 16.16
CA PHE A 155 -16.11 -24.45 15.33
C PHE A 155 -16.97 -25.47 16.08
N TYR A 156 -16.34 -26.32 16.88
CA TYR A 156 -17.00 -27.42 17.58
C TYR A 156 -17.75 -26.93 18.81
N ASP A 157 -17.24 -25.91 19.51
CA ASP A 157 -17.94 -25.29 20.63
C ASP A 157 -19.22 -24.57 20.20
N LEU A 158 -19.26 -24.10 18.95
CA LEU A 158 -20.45 -23.53 18.31
C LEU A 158 -21.46 -24.60 17.81
N GLY A 159 -21.22 -25.88 18.09
CA GLY A 159 -22.08 -26.98 17.64
C GLY A 159 -21.80 -27.45 16.21
N GLY A 160 -20.60 -27.17 15.69
CA GLY A 160 -20.04 -27.84 14.52
C GLY A 160 -19.76 -29.31 14.80
N ASP A 161 -20.01 -30.17 13.81
CA ASP A 161 -19.65 -31.59 13.83
C ASP A 161 -18.94 -31.96 12.52
N SER A 162 -18.51 -33.22 12.37
CA SER A 162 -17.81 -33.66 11.17
C SER A 162 -18.64 -33.50 9.89
N LEU A 163 -19.97 -33.64 9.96
CA LEU A 163 -20.83 -33.45 8.79
C LEU A 163 -20.89 -31.98 8.37
N LYS A 164 -21.02 -31.06 9.33
CA LYS A 164 -20.96 -29.62 9.09
C LYS A 164 -19.57 -29.19 8.62
N ALA A 165 -18.50 -29.75 9.17
CA ALA A 165 -17.15 -29.48 8.70
C ALA A 165 -16.97 -29.87 7.23
N ILE A 166 -17.48 -31.04 6.82
CA ILE A 166 -17.49 -31.47 5.41
C ILE A 166 -18.29 -30.49 4.54
N GLN A 167 -19.42 -29.96 5.01
CA GLN A 167 -20.20 -28.95 4.29
C GLN A 167 -19.47 -27.62 4.14
N VAL A 168 -18.77 -27.15 5.19
CA VAL A 168 -17.90 -25.97 5.14
C VAL A 168 -16.79 -26.17 4.11
N ILE A 169 -16.09 -27.31 4.16
CA ILE A 169 -15.01 -27.65 3.22
C ILE A 169 -15.54 -27.70 1.77
N ALA A 170 -16.70 -28.32 1.54
CA ALA A 170 -17.30 -28.38 0.21
C ALA A 170 -17.65 -26.99 -0.34
N LYS A 171 -18.10 -26.06 0.51
CA LYS A 171 -18.35 -24.66 0.15
C LYS A 171 -17.06 -23.84 -0.05
N MET A 172 -15.95 -24.29 0.56
CA MET A 172 -14.62 -23.66 0.48
C MET A 172 -13.64 -24.49 -0.38
N LYS A 173 -14.15 -25.27 -1.34
CA LYS A 173 -13.34 -26.24 -2.12
C LYS A 173 -12.14 -25.62 -2.84
N ASP A 174 -12.28 -24.37 -3.28
CA ASP A 174 -11.24 -23.62 -4.02
C ASP A 174 -10.02 -23.26 -3.15
N TYR A 175 -10.13 -23.43 -1.82
CA TYR A 175 -9.08 -23.11 -0.85
C TYR A 175 -8.29 -24.35 -0.39
N GLY A 176 -8.60 -25.55 -0.91
CA GLY A 176 -7.85 -26.76 -0.59
C GLY A 176 -7.85 -27.14 0.90
N LEU A 177 -8.91 -26.77 1.62
CA LEU A 177 -9.10 -27.14 3.02
C LEU A 177 -9.53 -28.60 3.13
N THR A 178 -9.07 -29.28 4.18
CA THR A 178 -9.39 -30.68 4.48
C THR A 178 -10.05 -30.81 5.85
N LEU A 179 -10.58 -31.99 6.14
CA LEU A 179 -11.18 -32.27 7.45
C LEU A 179 -10.14 -32.22 8.57
N GLU A 180 -8.89 -32.58 8.27
CA GLU A 180 -7.79 -32.50 9.24
C GLU A 180 -7.53 -31.04 9.66
N ASP A 181 -7.62 -30.09 8.73
CA ASP A 181 -7.44 -28.66 9.05
C ASP A 181 -8.55 -28.11 9.92
N MET A 182 -9.81 -28.50 9.64
CA MET A 182 -10.95 -28.11 10.49
C MET A 182 -10.80 -28.62 11.92
N VAL A 183 -10.08 -29.72 12.14
CA VAL A 183 -9.81 -30.27 13.49
C VAL A 183 -8.62 -29.57 14.14
N GLN A 184 -7.55 -29.35 13.36
CA GLN A 184 -6.30 -28.80 13.87
C GLN A 184 -6.34 -27.28 14.10
N TYR A 185 -7.14 -26.57 13.30
CA TYR A 185 -7.25 -25.12 13.26
C TYR A 185 -8.72 -24.72 13.36
N PRO A 186 -9.38 -24.95 14.50
CA PRO A 186 -10.84 -24.91 14.60
C PRO A 186 -11.41 -23.50 14.72
N THR A 187 -10.68 -22.44 14.36
CA THR A 187 -11.17 -21.05 14.39
C THR A 187 -11.13 -20.41 13.00
N ILE A 188 -11.96 -19.39 12.77
CA ILE A 188 -12.00 -18.67 11.49
C ILE A 188 -10.66 -18.01 11.19
N ALA A 189 -10.01 -17.40 12.19
CA ALA A 189 -8.71 -16.76 12.04
C ALA A 189 -7.62 -17.75 11.59
N GLU A 190 -7.56 -18.93 12.21
CA GLU A 190 -6.57 -19.95 11.86
C GLU A 190 -6.88 -20.60 10.50
N LEU A 191 -8.15 -20.90 10.21
CA LEU A 191 -8.55 -21.42 8.90
C LEU A 191 -8.27 -20.43 7.78
N ALA A 192 -8.50 -19.13 8.00
CA ALA A 192 -8.17 -18.11 7.01
C ALA A 192 -6.67 -18.10 6.71
N GLU A 193 -5.82 -18.30 7.72
CA GLU A 193 -4.37 -18.39 7.53
C GLU A 193 -3.96 -19.62 6.70
N ILE A 194 -4.54 -20.80 7.00
CA ILE A 194 -4.25 -22.03 6.25
C ILE A 194 -4.83 -21.98 4.82
N ALA A 195 -6.07 -21.52 4.69
CA ALA A 195 -6.74 -21.32 3.41
C ALA A 195 -5.95 -20.35 2.54
N SER A 196 -5.49 -19.23 3.10
CA SER A 196 -4.64 -18.27 2.39
C SER A 196 -3.36 -18.94 1.87
N LYS A 197 -2.65 -19.70 2.71
CA LYS A 197 -1.42 -20.42 2.33
C LYS A 197 -1.62 -21.46 1.22
N ARG A 198 -2.78 -22.10 1.15
CA ARG A 198 -3.09 -23.14 0.14
C ARG A 198 -3.73 -22.60 -1.13
N HIS A 199 -4.55 -21.56 -1.00
CA HIS A 199 -5.09 -20.79 -2.11
C HIS A 199 -4.04 -19.86 -2.75
N SER A 200 -2.85 -19.78 -2.17
CA SER A 200 -1.74 -18.96 -2.67
C SER A 200 -1.25 -19.38 -4.06
N TYR A 201 -1.66 -20.54 -4.60
CA TYR A 201 -1.01 -21.16 -5.75
C TYR A 201 -2.00 -21.88 -6.67
N ILE A 202 -2.32 -21.25 -7.81
CA ILE A 202 -3.01 -21.89 -8.93
C ILE A 202 -1.94 -22.24 -9.96
N GLU A 203 -1.69 -23.54 -10.17
CA GLU A 203 -0.91 -23.98 -11.35
C GLU A 203 -1.82 -23.87 -12.58
N PRO A 204 -1.33 -23.33 -13.69
CA PRO A 204 -2.11 -23.26 -14.92
C PRO A 204 -2.45 -24.66 -15.43
N GLU A 205 -3.59 -24.76 -16.12
CA GLU A 205 -3.79 -25.90 -17.01
C GLU A 205 -2.68 -25.97 -18.06
N LYS A 206 -2.60 -27.07 -18.81
CA LYS A 206 -1.55 -27.25 -19.82
C LYS A 206 -1.62 -26.13 -20.88
N LEU A 207 -0.69 -25.18 -20.83
CA LEU A 207 -0.65 -24.03 -21.71
C LEU A 207 0.17 -24.31 -22.98
N PRO A 208 -0.09 -23.58 -24.08
CA PRO A 208 0.85 -23.49 -25.19
C PRO A 208 2.22 -22.96 -24.75
N PRO A 209 3.33 -23.38 -25.39
CA PRO A 209 4.69 -23.00 -24.96
C PRO A 209 4.95 -21.49 -24.88
N HIS A 210 4.30 -20.68 -25.72
CA HIS A 210 4.49 -19.23 -25.70
C HIS A 210 3.84 -18.57 -24.48
N LEU A 211 2.72 -19.10 -23.97
CA LEU A 211 2.08 -18.64 -22.75
C LEU A 211 2.86 -19.10 -21.50
N GLU A 212 3.35 -20.35 -21.49
CA GLU A 212 4.23 -20.83 -20.41
C GLU A 212 5.46 -19.93 -20.26
N LYS A 213 6.10 -19.56 -21.38
CA LYS A 213 7.25 -18.66 -21.38
C LYS A 213 6.92 -17.30 -20.76
N ASN A 214 5.73 -16.76 -20.98
CA ASN A 214 5.34 -15.46 -20.43
C ASN A 214 5.20 -15.48 -18.90
N LEU A 215 4.88 -16.63 -18.31
CA LEU A 215 4.80 -16.80 -16.85
C LEU A 215 6.17 -16.81 -16.17
N GLU A 216 7.24 -17.12 -16.91
CA GLU A 216 8.60 -17.25 -16.40
C GLU A 216 9.47 -15.98 -16.58
N ILE A 217 8.90 -14.90 -17.11
CA ILE A 217 9.59 -13.61 -17.29
C ILE A 217 9.80 -12.91 -15.93
N ASP A 218 10.98 -12.34 -15.73
CA ASP A 218 11.30 -11.49 -14.59
C ASP A 218 10.66 -10.10 -14.78
N TYR A 219 9.44 -9.92 -14.27
CA TYR A 219 8.73 -8.65 -14.28
C TYR A 219 9.21 -7.74 -13.14
N PHE A 220 8.45 -7.62 -12.05
CA PHE A 220 8.80 -6.76 -10.92
C PHE A 220 9.79 -7.42 -9.97
N PHE A 221 9.56 -8.68 -9.62
CA PHE A 221 10.48 -9.49 -8.84
C PHE A 221 11.38 -10.30 -9.78
N LEU A 222 12.69 -10.23 -9.55
CA LEU A 222 13.70 -11.01 -10.26
C LEU A 222 13.76 -12.45 -9.71
N LYS A 223 14.34 -13.41 -10.45
CA LYS A 223 14.41 -14.82 -10.01
C LYS A 223 15.07 -15.02 -8.65
N ASN A 224 15.98 -14.14 -8.26
CA ASN A 224 16.65 -14.17 -6.95
C ASN A 224 15.78 -13.60 -5.81
N GLY A 225 14.54 -13.20 -6.09
CA GLY A 225 13.60 -12.60 -5.13
C GLY A 225 13.80 -11.12 -4.88
N SER A 226 14.83 -10.48 -5.46
CA SER A 226 15.03 -9.04 -5.36
C SER A 226 14.07 -8.27 -6.27
N ILE A 227 13.92 -6.98 -6.00
CA ILE A 227 13.08 -6.07 -6.80
C ILE A 227 13.90 -5.58 -8.00
N ASP A 228 13.29 -5.54 -9.19
CA ASP A 228 13.86 -4.88 -10.37
C ASP A 228 14.10 -3.39 -10.06
N PRO A 229 15.37 -2.95 -9.98
CA PRO A 229 15.71 -1.59 -9.56
C PRO A 229 15.28 -0.51 -10.56
N ILE A 230 15.01 -0.89 -11.81
CA ILE A 230 14.55 0.02 -12.85
C ILE A 230 13.02 0.10 -12.81
N ALA A 231 12.34 -1.05 -12.78
CA ALA A 231 10.87 -1.09 -12.76
C ALA A 231 10.28 -0.46 -11.49
N LYS A 232 10.95 -0.56 -10.32
CA LYS A 232 10.48 0.06 -9.07
C LYS A 232 10.29 1.57 -9.15
N ASN A 233 10.93 2.23 -10.13
CA ASN A 233 10.93 3.67 -10.32
C ASN A 233 10.15 4.10 -11.58
N MET A 234 9.30 3.24 -12.13
CA MET A 234 8.45 3.55 -13.29
C MET A 234 7.00 3.78 -12.86
N ASP A 235 6.30 4.70 -13.54
CA ASP A 235 4.84 4.76 -13.50
C ASP A 235 4.22 3.51 -14.17
N CYS A 236 2.92 3.30 -13.96
CA CYS A 236 2.23 2.12 -14.48
C CYS A 236 2.36 1.98 -16.01
N SER A 237 2.26 3.06 -16.77
CA SER A 237 2.26 3.02 -18.23
C SER A 237 3.65 2.73 -18.77
N THR A 238 4.68 3.41 -18.25
CA THR A 238 6.08 3.16 -18.61
C THR A 238 6.52 1.76 -18.21
N MET A 239 6.09 1.28 -17.04
CA MET A 239 6.43 -0.07 -16.56
C MET A 239 5.82 -1.15 -17.46
N MET A 240 4.57 -0.99 -17.91
CA MET A 240 3.96 -1.95 -18.85
C MET A 240 4.69 -1.99 -20.20
N PHE A 241 5.12 -0.82 -20.71
CA PHE A 241 5.97 -0.78 -21.90
C PHE A 241 7.32 -1.48 -21.67
N TYR A 242 7.95 -1.24 -20.51
CA TYR A 242 9.21 -1.89 -20.13
C TYR A 242 9.10 -3.41 -20.08
N TYR A 243 8.01 -3.94 -19.53
CA TYR A 243 7.76 -5.38 -19.51
C TYR A 243 7.51 -5.97 -20.89
N ASN A 244 6.82 -5.25 -21.77
CA ASN A 244 6.60 -5.69 -23.14
C ASN A 244 7.93 -5.81 -23.91
N MET A 245 8.80 -4.82 -23.76
CA MET A 245 10.09 -4.78 -24.46
C MET A 245 11.11 -5.80 -23.93
N LYS A 246 11.12 -6.09 -22.61
CA LYS A 246 11.99 -7.11 -21.99
C LYS A 246 11.96 -8.48 -22.69
N ARG A 247 10.87 -8.78 -23.41
CA ARG A 247 10.71 -10.03 -24.16
C ARG A 247 11.54 -10.10 -25.45
N TYR A 248 11.81 -8.97 -26.09
CA TYR A 248 12.32 -8.93 -27.46
C TYR A 248 13.82 -8.67 -27.56
N ILE A 249 14.51 -8.43 -26.43
CA ILE A 249 15.86 -7.89 -26.45
C ILE A 249 16.83 -8.77 -25.66
N PRO A 250 17.86 -9.29 -26.33
CA PRO A 250 18.91 -10.07 -25.68
C PRO A 250 20.00 -9.21 -24.99
N ASP A 251 20.24 -7.97 -25.43
CA ASP A 251 21.22 -7.05 -24.82
C ASP A 251 20.55 -5.99 -23.95
N TYR A 252 20.77 -6.08 -22.64
CA TYR A 252 20.09 -5.28 -21.63
C TYR A 252 20.48 -3.80 -21.67
N ALA A 253 21.68 -3.42 -22.14
CA ALA A 253 22.20 -2.05 -21.95
C ALA A 253 21.62 -1.01 -22.93
N ASP A 254 21.56 -1.33 -24.23
CA ASP A 254 21.08 -0.39 -25.27
C ASP A 254 19.58 -0.14 -25.18
N TYR A 255 18.86 -1.15 -24.75
CA TYR A 255 17.46 -1.06 -24.43
C TYR A 255 17.14 -0.04 -23.32
N LEU A 256 17.97 0.07 -22.28
CA LEU A 256 17.69 0.99 -21.18
C LEU A 256 17.69 2.46 -21.63
N LEU A 257 18.41 2.77 -22.71
CA LEU A 257 18.42 4.12 -23.29
C LEU A 257 17.06 4.50 -23.91
N VAL A 258 16.18 3.54 -24.21
CA VAL A 258 14.78 3.79 -24.60
C VAL A 258 14.01 4.49 -23.47
N PHE A 259 14.32 4.15 -22.22
CA PHE A 259 13.68 4.74 -21.02
C PHE A 259 14.45 5.94 -20.50
N PHE A 260 15.49 6.38 -21.24
CA PHE A 260 16.14 7.64 -20.99
C PHE A 260 15.18 8.74 -21.44
N ASN A 261 14.38 9.22 -20.49
CA ASN A 261 13.36 10.22 -20.70
C ASN A 261 13.88 11.60 -20.34
N ASP A 262 13.23 12.60 -20.91
CA ASP A 262 13.37 13.97 -20.45
C ASP A 262 12.88 14.09 -18.98
N ILE A 263 13.65 14.80 -18.17
CA ILE A 263 13.37 15.07 -16.74
C ILE A 263 12.81 16.48 -16.51
N SER A 264 12.54 17.21 -17.60
CA SER A 264 12.08 18.59 -17.55
C SER A 264 10.72 18.74 -16.88
N PHE A 265 10.63 19.74 -16.01
CA PHE A 265 9.43 20.18 -15.33
C PHE A 265 8.82 21.36 -16.09
N LYS A 266 7.56 21.30 -16.52
CA LYS A 266 6.95 22.38 -17.32
C LYS A 266 5.74 23.00 -16.63
N LEU A 267 5.59 24.31 -16.80
CA LEU A 267 4.41 25.07 -16.38
C LEU A 267 3.81 25.82 -17.57
N THR A 268 2.49 25.70 -17.73
CA THR A 268 1.72 26.50 -18.68
C THR A 268 0.93 27.55 -17.92
N ILE A 269 1.20 28.83 -18.19
CA ILE A 269 0.62 29.97 -17.47
C ILE A 269 -0.01 30.94 -18.46
N SER A 270 -1.20 31.46 -18.17
CA SER A 270 -1.82 32.52 -18.99
C SER A 270 -1.13 33.88 -18.81
N PRO A 271 -1.31 34.85 -19.74
CA PRO A 271 -0.81 36.22 -19.59
C PRO A 271 -1.23 36.91 -18.28
N GLU A 272 -2.40 36.57 -17.72
CA GLU A 272 -2.93 37.08 -16.46
C GLU A 272 -2.27 36.43 -15.23
N GLY A 273 -1.43 35.41 -15.44
CA GLY A 273 -0.73 34.68 -14.39
C GLY A 273 -1.52 33.52 -13.78
N VAL A 274 -2.52 32.98 -14.51
CA VAL A 274 -3.28 31.80 -14.11
C VAL A 274 -2.51 30.54 -14.52
N LEU A 275 -2.30 29.61 -13.58
CA LEU A 275 -1.58 28.37 -13.85
C LEU A 275 -2.53 27.35 -14.48
N TYR A 276 -2.38 27.07 -15.76
CA TYR A 276 -3.26 26.18 -16.51
C TYR A 276 -2.85 24.71 -16.40
N ASN A 277 -1.56 24.42 -16.55
CA ASN A 277 -1.07 23.04 -16.53
C ASN A 277 0.31 22.94 -15.87
N ILE A 278 0.59 21.78 -15.30
CA ILE A 278 1.94 21.35 -14.93
C ILE A 278 2.17 20.02 -15.63
N ASP A 279 3.13 19.99 -16.52
CA ASP A 279 3.52 18.80 -17.24
C ASP A 279 4.85 18.28 -16.72
N VAL A 280 4.88 16.96 -16.51
CA VAL A 280 6.03 16.18 -16.08
C VAL A 280 6.23 15.14 -17.20
N ASN A 281 6.89 15.56 -18.28
CA ASN A 281 6.86 14.93 -19.62
C ASN A 281 6.86 13.40 -19.58
N ASN A 282 5.72 12.75 -19.80
CA ASN A 282 5.56 11.39 -19.30
C ASN A 282 5.92 10.20 -20.21
N PHE A 283 6.47 10.41 -21.42
CA PHE A 283 6.82 9.29 -22.30
C PHE A 283 8.09 9.56 -23.12
N PRO A 284 8.87 8.51 -23.47
CA PRO A 284 9.88 8.61 -24.50
C PRO A 284 9.20 8.93 -25.82
N ASP A 285 9.40 10.16 -26.31
CA ASP A 285 8.99 10.55 -27.66
C ASP A 285 9.94 9.89 -28.66
N ILE A 286 9.72 8.60 -28.91
CA ILE A 286 10.45 7.83 -29.92
C ILE A 286 9.44 7.41 -30.97
N THR A 287 8.98 8.42 -31.72
CA THR A 287 8.27 8.22 -32.97
C THR A 287 9.11 7.27 -33.85
N ASP A 288 8.50 6.14 -34.22
CA ASP A 288 9.04 5.03 -35.02
C ASP A 288 9.72 3.84 -34.31
N LEU A 289 9.93 3.83 -32.98
CA LEU A 289 10.48 2.63 -32.31
C LEU A 289 9.40 1.59 -32.03
N TYR A 290 8.19 2.04 -31.75
CA TYR A 290 7.05 1.18 -31.49
C TYR A 290 5.78 1.77 -32.09
N GLN A 291 4.82 0.88 -32.33
CA GLN A 291 3.46 1.26 -32.70
C GLN A 291 2.49 0.68 -31.68
N ALA A 292 1.75 1.55 -31.01
CA ALA A 292 0.67 1.15 -30.12
C ALA A 292 -0.63 0.99 -30.93
N ASN A 293 -1.16 -0.22 -30.96
CA ASN A 293 -2.45 -0.53 -31.55
C ASN A 293 -3.49 -0.56 -30.44
N ILE A 294 -4.19 0.55 -30.26
CA ILE A 294 -5.17 0.73 -29.18
C ILE A 294 -6.56 0.35 -29.70
N VAL A 295 -7.20 -0.57 -29.00
CA VAL A 295 -8.56 -1.02 -29.28
C VAL A 295 -9.44 -0.67 -28.09
N LYS A 296 -10.62 -0.10 -28.40
CA LYS A 296 -11.70 0.09 -27.44
C LYS A 296 -12.57 -1.15 -27.44
N GLY A 297 -12.93 -1.65 -26.27
CA GLY A 297 -13.79 -2.82 -26.13
C GLY A 297 -14.64 -2.77 -24.86
N GLU A 298 -15.53 -3.75 -24.75
CA GLU A 298 -16.40 -3.97 -23.59
C GLU A 298 -16.82 -5.45 -23.51
N GLY A 299 -17.25 -5.86 -22.31
CA GLY A 299 -17.79 -7.17 -21.99
C GLY A 299 -16.87 -8.35 -22.28
N TYR A 300 -17.48 -9.50 -22.52
CA TYR A 300 -16.78 -10.75 -22.85
C TYR A 300 -16.07 -10.72 -24.20
N GLU A 301 -16.55 -9.94 -25.15
CA GLU A 301 -15.91 -9.80 -26.46
C GLU A 301 -14.48 -9.26 -26.30
N ALA A 302 -14.28 -8.32 -25.37
CA ALA A 302 -12.96 -7.82 -25.06
C ALA A 302 -12.05 -8.87 -24.42
N ILE A 303 -12.58 -9.74 -23.54
CA ILE A 303 -11.80 -10.86 -22.96
C ILE A 303 -11.35 -11.81 -24.07
N GLY A 304 -12.25 -12.23 -24.95
CA GLY A 304 -11.92 -13.10 -26.08
C GLY A 304 -10.88 -12.48 -27.02
N ALA A 305 -11.02 -11.19 -27.34
CA ALA A 305 -10.04 -10.47 -28.15
C ALA A 305 -8.65 -10.39 -27.49
N ILE A 306 -8.59 -10.22 -26.17
CA ILE A 306 -7.32 -10.25 -25.40
C ILE A 306 -6.69 -11.64 -25.46
N GLU A 307 -7.48 -12.70 -25.34
CA GLU A 307 -7.02 -14.09 -25.47
C GLU A 307 -6.46 -14.36 -26.87
N GLU A 308 -7.13 -13.92 -27.93
CA GLU A 308 -6.63 -14.03 -29.30
C GLU A 308 -5.30 -13.29 -29.50
N LEU A 309 -5.10 -12.14 -28.85
CA LEU A 309 -3.84 -11.44 -28.87
C LEU A 309 -2.74 -12.20 -28.11
N LEU A 310 -3.08 -12.84 -26.98
CA LEU A 310 -2.16 -13.69 -26.24
C LEU A 310 -1.74 -14.92 -27.06
N ASP A 311 -2.67 -15.55 -27.78
CA ASP A 311 -2.41 -16.68 -28.69
C ASP A 311 -1.49 -16.32 -29.87
N GLN A 312 -1.57 -15.07 -30.34
CA GLN A 312 -0.62 -14.50 -31.31
C GLN A 312 0.76 -14.22 -30.68
N GLY A 313 0.92 -14.51 -29.40
CA GLY A 313 2.10 -14.19 -28.63
C GLY A 313 2.26 -12.69 -28.42
N LYS A 314 1.22 -11.90 -28.29
CA LYS A 314 1.34 -10.50 -27.83
C LYS A 314 1.14 -10.41 -26.32
N LEU A 315 1.51 -9.29 -25.70
CA LEU A 315 1.26 -9.00 -24.28
C LEU A 315 0.35 -7.76 -24.20
N PRO A 316 -0.98 -7.95 -24.18
CA PRO A 316 -1.93 -6.84 -24.16
C PRO A 316 -1.81 -6.02 -22.88
N ILE A 317 -1.63 -4.71 -23.05
CA ILE A 317 -1.76 -3.71 -21.98
C ILE A 317 -3.23 -3.35 -21.88
N ILE A 318 -3.85 -3.58 -20.73
CA ILE A 318 -5.28 -3.36 -20.49
C ILE A 318 -5.40 -2.14 -19.60
N LYS A 319 -6.19 -1.16 -20.05
CA LYS A 319 -6.51 0.09 -19.37
C LYS A 319 -8.01 0.15 -19.10
N THR A 320 -8.38 0.15 -17.82
CA THR A 320 -9.77 0.18 -17.36
C THR A 320 -10.09 1.53 -16.73
N TYR A 321 -11.28 2.09 -16.96
CA TYR A 321 -11.71 3.39 -16.38
C TYR A 321 -12.12 3.33 -14.91
N THR A 322 -11.81 2.22 -14.24
CA THR A 322 -12.38 2.00 -12.92
C THR A 322 -11.40 1.22 -12.07
N LYS A 323 -11.27 1.61 -10.80
CA LYS A 323 -10.61 0.80 -9.76
C LYS A 323 -11.40 -0.48 -9.40
N LYS A 324 -12.21 -1.01 -10.33
CA LYS A 324 -13.13 -2.16 -10.15
C LYS A 324 -12.45 -3.52 -10.33
N LEU A 325 -11.12 -3.56 -10.36
CA LEU A 325 -10.41 -4.84 -10.39
C LEU A 325 -10.26 -5.33 -8.95
N PRO A 326 -10.68 -6.58 -8.65
CA PRO A 326 -10.76 -7.07 -7.28
C PRO A 326 -9.41 -7.14 -6.56
N PHE A 327 -8.31 -7.06 -7.32
CA PHE A 327 -6.94 -7.03 -6.81
C PHE A 327 -6.43 -5.62 -6.47
N HIS A 328 -7.13 -4.54 -6.83
CA HIS A 328 -6.65 -3.18 -6.62
C HIS A 328 -6.92 -2.72 -5.16
N LYS A 329 -5.98 -1.99 -4.53
CA LYS A 329 -6.05 -1.53 -3.12
C LYS A 329 -7.25 -0.67 -2.76
N ASN A 330 -7.78 0.03 -3.76
CA ASN A 330 -8.97 0.87 -3.63
C ASN A 330 -10.24 0.17 -4.15
N PHE A 331 -10.20 -1.14 -4.38
CA PHE A 331 -11.37 -1.91 -4.77
C PHE A 331 -12.38 -1.95 -3.62
N ILE A 332 -13.62 -1.56 -3.90
CA ILE A 332 -14.71 -1.52 -2.90
C ILE A 332 -15.66 -2.71 -3.12
N ASN A 333 -16.20 -2.86 -4.33
CA ASN A 333 -16.97 -4.02 -4.79
C ASN A 333 -17.33 -3.87 -6.30
N PHE A 334 -18.04 -4.86 -6.86
CA PHE A 334 -18.54 -4.84 -8.24
C PHE A 334 -19.88 -4.12 -8.45
N ASN A 335 -20.62 -3.81 -7.37
CA ASN A 335 -21.97 -3.25 -7.39
C ASN A 335 -21.94 -1.78 -6.97
N PHE A 336 -21.60 -0.90 -7.89
CA PHE A 336 -21.59 0.55 -7.65
C PHE A 336 -22.96 1.16 -8.00
N GLU A 337 -23.46 2.10 -7.18
CA GLU A 337 -24.63 2.91 -7.53
C GLU A 337 -24.20 4.05 -8.45
N VAL A 338 -24.94 4.25 -9.55
CA VAL A 338 -24.70 5.28 -10.59
C VAL A 338 -25.09 6.67 -10.06
N THR A 339 -24.42 7.13 -9.02
CA THR A 339 -24.56 8.51 -8.51
C THR A 339 -23.31 9.34 -8.73
N ASP A 340 -22.20 8.71 -9.12
CA ASP A 340 -20.94 9.38 -9.39
C ASP A 340 -20.96 9.92 -10.84
N THR A 341 -20.59 11.19 -10.97
CA THR A 341 -20.65 11.92 -12.25
C THR A 341 -19.64 11.33 -13.26
N PRO A 342 -19.79 11.58 -14.57
CA PRO A 342 -18.77 11.24 -15.56
C PRO A 342 -17.36 11.77 -15.21
N GLU A 343 -17.29 12.88 -14.47
CA GLU A 343 -16.05 13.46 -13.95
C GLU A 343 -15.43 12.64 -12.81
N ASP A 344 -16.21 11.88 -12.05
CA ASP A 344 -15.72 10.96 -11.02
C ASP A 344 -15.26 9.63 -11.62
N LEU A 345 -15.90 9.18 -12.70
CA LEU A 345 -15.49 8.02 -13.51
C LEU A 345 -14.20 8.27 -14.30
N ALA A 346 -13.92 9.50 -14.71
CA ALA A 346 -12.71 9.86 -15.47
C ALA A 346 -11.42 9.90 -14.63
N LYS A 347 -11.51 9.91 -13.30
CA LYS A 347 -10.37 10.14 -12.39
C LYS A 347 -9.56 8.88 -12.05
N ASP A 348 -10.08 7.69 -12.34
CA ASP A 348 -9.57 6.45 -11.75
C ASP A 348 -9.24 5.38 -12.81
N VAL A 349 -8.37 5.78 -13.74
CA VAL A 349 -7.89 4.91 -14.81
C VAL A 349 -6.70 4.08 -14.33
N HIS A 350 -6.71 2.78 -14.62
CA HIS A 350 -5.67 1.86 -14.19
C HIS A 350 -5.24 0.93 -15.31
N THR A 351 -3.95 0.60 -15.35
CA THR A 351 -3.29 -0.11 -16.45
C THR A 351 -2.53 -1.32 -15.93
N PHE A 352 -2.76 -2.48 -16.53
CA PHE A 352 -2.10 -3.76 -16.20
C PHE A 352 -1.80 -4.55 -17.48
N VAL A 353 -1.00 -5.62 -17.39
CA VAL A 353 -0.68 -6.46 -18.57
C VAL A 353 -1.25 -7.86 -18.39
N ALA A 354 -1.96 -8.36 -19.40
CA ALA A 354 -2.27 -9.79 -19.49
C ALA A 354 -1.07 -10.54 -20.07
N VAL A 355 -0.70 -11.67 -19.44
CA VAL A 355 0.50 -12.43 -19.81
C VAL A 355 0.23 -13.86 -20.23
N ALA A 356 -0.84 -14.47 -19.72
CA ALA A 356 -1.30 -15.78 -20.13
C ALA A 356 -2.78 -15.95 -19.76
N TYR A 357 -3.39 -17.04 -20.20
CA TYR A 357 -4.74 -17.43 -19.81
C TYR A 357 -4.89 -18.96 -19.92
N ASP A 358 -5.87 -19.50 -19.20
CA ASP A 358 -6.38 -20.86 -19.36
C ASP A 358 -7.91 -20.80 -19.53
N PRO A 359 -8.68 -21.91 -19.57
CA PRO A 359 -10.14 -21.81 -19.73
C PRO A 359 -10.86 -20.93 -18.69
N GLU A 360 -10.42 -20.92 -17.43
CA GLU A 360 -11.09 -20.24 -16.31
C GLU A 360 -10.38 -18.96 -15.84
N MET A 361 -9.07 -18.87 -16.05
CA MET A 361 -8.19 -17.87 -15.45
C MET A 361 -7.54 -16.95 -16.48
N LEU A 362 -7.32 -15.70 -16.07
CA LEU A 362 -6.41 -14.77 -16.70
C LEU A 362 -5.20 -14.57 -15.78
N TYR A 363 -4.00 -14.62 -16.36
CA TYR A 363 -2.75 -14.32 -15.67
C TYR A 363 -2.31 -12.91 -16.05
N TYR A 364 -1.93 -12.12 -15.05
CA TYR A 364 -1.65 -10.70 -15.25
C TYR A 364 -0.45 -10.22 -14.46
N VAL A 365 0.10 -9.08 -14.85
CA VAL A 365 1.20 -8.39 -14.15
C VAL A 365 0.75 -6.99 -13.78
N GLU A 366 1.05 -6.60 -12.53
CA GLU A 366 0.61 -5.35 -11.90
C GLU A 366 1.70 -4.77 -10.98
N MET A 367 1.62 -3.48 -10.68
CA MET A 367 2.43 -2.80 -9.67
C MET A 367 2.13 -3.32 -8.26
N PRO A 368 3.13 -3.83 -7.51
CA PRO A 368 2.87 -4.40 -6.19
C PRO A 368 2.21 -3.44 -5.18
N TYR A 369 2.48 -2.14 -5.28
CA TYR A 369 1.92 -1.12 -4.36
C TYR A 369 0.45 -0.76 -4.63
N VAL A 370 -0.15 -1.29 -5.69
CA VAL A 370 -1.60 -1.17 -5.93
C VAL A 370 -2.34 -2.45 -5.58
N LEU A 371 -1.65 -3.52 -5.20
CA LEU A 371 -2.27 -4.80 -4.88
C LEU A 371 -2.92 -4.78 -3.49
N ASN A 372 -4.01 -5.53 -3.34
CA ASN A 372 -4.74 -5.70 -2.08
C ASN A 372 -4.67 -7.15 -1.58
N SER A 373 -5.41 -7.48 -0.52
CA SER A 373 -5.44 -8.82 0.07
C SER A 373 -6.04 -9.92 -0.81
N ASN A 374 -6.72 -9.56 -1.91
CA ASN A 374 -7.28 -10.51 -2.88
C ASN A 374 -6.27 -10.87 -4.00
N PHE A 375 -5.06 -10.30 -3.99
CA PHE A 375 -4.03 -10.69 -4.94
C PHE A 375 -3.57 -12.13 -4.70
N ILE A 376 -3.65 -12.95 -5.74
CA ILE A 376 -3.19 -14.34 -5.73
C ILE A 376 -2.06 -14.46 -6.74
N SER A 377 -0.87 -14.85 -6.30
CA SER A 377 0.29 -15.00 -7.19
C SER A 377 0.32 -16.36 -7.89
N TYR A 378 0.91 -16.40 -9.07
CA TYR A 378 1.34 -17.65 -9.70
C TYR A 378 2.48 -18.29 -8.90
N ALA A 379 2.44 -19.62 -8.74
CA ALA A 379 3.32 -20.36 -7.85
C ALA A 379 4.82 -20.19 -8.11
N LYS A 380 5.21 -20.06 -9.37
CA LYS A 380 6.62 -19.94 -9.76
C LYS A 380 7.06 -18.49 -9.95
N ASN A 381 6.13 -17.53 -9.97
CA ASN A 381 6.44 -16.13 -10.21
C ASN A 381 5.51 -15.19 -9.43
N LYS A 382 6.06 -14.58 -8.38
CA LYS A 382 5.33 -13.65 -7.49
C LYS A 382 4.90 -12.35 -8.17
N SER A 383 5.48 -12.03 -9.33
CA SER A 383 5.08 -10.86 -10.11
C SER A 383 3.80 -11.07 -10.91
N VAL A 384 3.41 -12.33 -11.11
CA VAL A 384 2.25 -12.70 -11.92
C VAL A 384 1.10 -13.00 -10.99
N GLY A 385 0.01 -12.25 -11.13
CA GLY A 385 -1.27 -12.50 -10.48
C GLY A 385 -2.13 -13.47 -11.29
N VAL A 386 -3.06 -14.13 -10.60
CA VAL A 386 -4.08 -15.01 -11.19
C VAL A 386 -5.46 -14.48 -10.80
N ILE A 387 -6.35 -14.36 -11.78
CA ILE A 387 -7.73 -13.92 -11.56
C ILE A 387 -8.69 -14.75 -12.39
N LYS A 388 -9.83 -15.14 -11.81
CA LYS A 388 -10.90 -15.79 -12.58
C LYS A 388 -11.43 -14.81 -13.61
N LYS A 389 -11.59 -15.25 -14.85
CA LYS A 389 -12.25 -14.44 -15.89
C LYS A 389 -13.63 -13.99 -15.44
N ASP A 390 -14.28 -14.79 -14.61
CA ASP A 390 -15.59 -14.48 -14.07
C ASP A 390 -15.62 -13.23 -13.18
N ASP A 391 -14.56 -12.99 -12.42
CA ASP A 391 -14.42 -11.82 -11.56
C ASP A 391 -14.10 -10.56 -12.38
N LEU A 392 -13.60 -10.71 -13.62
CA LEU A 392 -13.33 -9.59 -14.51
C LEU A 392 -14.59 -9.07 -15.22
N LYS A 393 -15.64 -9.89 -15.38
CA LYS A 393 -16.84 -9.54 -16.16
C LYS A 393 -17.41 -8.18 -15.79
N HIS A 394 -17.56 -7.89 -14.49
CA HIS A 394 -18.13 -6.63 -14.02
C HIS A 394 -17.25 -5.42 -14.33
N ALA A 395 -15.92 -5.58 -14.22
CA ALA A 395 -14.96 -4.53 -14.56
C ALA A 395 -14.83 -4.33 -16.08
N PHE A 396 -15.15 -5.36 -16.87
CA PHE A 396 -15.06 -5.34 -18.33
C PHE A 396 -16.40 -4.96 -18.98
N ASN A 397 -17.53 -5.02 -18.28
CA ASN A 397 -18.85 -4.55 -18.75
C ASN A 397 -18.95 -3.02 -18.86
N VAL A 398 -17.92 -2.29 -18.45
CA VAL A 398 -17.75 -0.87 -18.79
C VAL A 398 -16.73 -0.77 -19.92
N GLU A 399 -16.68 0.39 -20.55
CA GLU A 399 -15.65 0.71 -21.55
C GLU A 399 -14.24 0.41 -21.00
N ILE A 400 -13.45 -0.33 -21.78
CA ILE A 400 -12.02 -0.55 -21.54
C ILE A 400 -11.24 -0.29 -22.82
N TYR A 401 -9.94 -0.04 -22.66
CA TYR A 401 -9.00 0.01 -23.77
C TYR A 401 -7.99 -1.09 -23.55
N TYR A 402 -7.65 -1.82 -24.58
CA TYR A 402 -6.50 -2.71 -24.56
C TYR A 402 -5.63 -2.39 -25.76
N ALA A 403 -4.33 -2.49 -25.56
CA ALA A 403 -3.36 -2.12 -26.55
C ALA A 403 -2.29 -3.20 -26.68
N THR A 404 -1.85 -3.44 -27.90
CA THR A 404 -0.59 -4.15 -28.13
C THR A 404 0.45 -3.20 -28.63
N ILE A 405 1.69 -3.45 -28.24
CA ILE A 405 2.84 -2.67 -28.67
C ILE A 405 3.62 -3.55 -29.63
N ASP A 406 3.67 -3.13 -30.89
CA ASP A 406 4.51 -3.75 -31.90
C ASP A 406 5.84 -2.99 -31.92
N ILE A 407 6.93 -3.71 -31.64
CA ILE A 407 8.26 -3.14 -31.44
C ILE A 407 9.07 -3.31 -32.72
N ASN A 408 9.64 -2.21 -33.22
CA ASN A 408 10.55 -2.23 -34.35
C ASN A 408 11.94 -2.72 -33.90
N THR A 409 12.13 -4.03 -33.87
CA THR A 409 13.38 -4.67 -33.42
C THR A 409 14.61 -4.28 -34.26
N GLU A 410 14.44 -3.92 -35.54
CA GLU A 410 15.55 -3.42 -36.38
C GLU A 410 16.02 -2.04 -35.90
N LYS A 411 15.09 -1.10 -35.65
CA LYS A 411 15.41 0.22 -35.08
C LYS A 411 15.92 0.14 -33.65
N LEU A 412 15.47 -0.84 -32.88
CA LEU A 412 15.97 -1.10 -31.55
C LEU A 412 17.42 -1.61 -31.54
N ASN A 413 17.83 -2.32 -32.60
CA ASN A 413 19.21 -2.78 -32.80
C ASN A 413 20.13 -1.69 -33.38
N HIS A 414 19.57 -0.60 -33.91
CA HIS A 414 20.36 0.60 -34.18
C HIS A 414 20.71 1.25 -32.83
N GLN A 415 21.98 1.59 -32.62
CA GLN A 415 22.44 2.18 -31.37
C GLN A 415 21.68 3.48 -31.09
N ILE A 416 20.93 3.48 -29.98
CA ILE A 416 20.45 4.71 -29.36
C ILE A 416 21.68 5.35 -28.72
N ASP A 417 22.04 6.56 -29.15
CA ASP A 417 23.20 7.24 -28.61
C ASP A 417 22.85 7.92 -27.27
N LEU A 418 23.70 7.70 -26.26
CA LEU A 418 23.52 8.32 -24.95
C LEU A 418 23.76 9.84 -25.01
N GLY A 419 24.70 10.29 -25.85
CA GLY A 419 24.97 11.71 -26.10
C GLY A 419 23.73 12.41 -26.65
N ASP A 420 23.08 11.87 -27.68
CA ASP A 420 21.83 12.42 -28.24
C ASP A 420 20.73 12.56 -27.16
N LYS A 421 20.57 11.53 -26.31
CA LYS A 421 19.59 11.56 -25.21
C LYS A 421 19.91 12.61 -24.16
N ILE A 422 21.19 12.76 -23.83
CA ILE A 422 21.66 13.76 -22.89
C ILE A 422 21.53 15.17 -23.48
N GLU A 423 21.88 15.37 -24.74
CA GLU A 423 21.73 16.64 -25.45
C GLU A 423 20.26 17.07 -25.49
N LEU A 424 19.34 16.16 -25.77
CA LEU A 424 17.90 16.44 -25.70
C LEU A 424 17.47 16.94 -24.30
N MET A 425 17.97 16.31 -23.23
CA MET A 425 17.66 16.70 -21.85
C MET A 425 18.23 18.08 -21.50
N VAL A 426 19.47 18.38 -21.92
CA VAL A 426 20.07 19.72 -21.76
C VAL A 426 19.26 20.76 -22.51
N ASN A 427 18.98 20.50 -23.80
CA ASN A 427 18.20 21.39 -24.64
C ASN A 427 16.83 21.68 -24.05
N ASN A 428 16.16 20.66 -23.49
CA ASN A 428 14.85 20.85 -22.85
C ASN A 428 14.96 21.60 -21.51
N SER A 429 16.07 21.46 -20.79
CA SER A 429 16.30 22.17 -19.53
C SER A 429 16.66 23.64 -19.69
N LEU A 430 17.22 24.00 -20.85
CA LEU A 430 17.62 25.38 -21.21
C LEU A 430 16.66 26.02 -22.21
N LYS A 431 15.49 25.40 -22.44
CA LYS A 431 14.52 25.90 -23.40
C LYS A 431 14.03 27.29 -22.97
N PRO A 432 14.14 28.32 -23.84
CA PRO A 432 13.55 29.61 -23.53
C PRO A 432 12.04 29.47 -23.39
N VAL A 433 11.43 30.42 -22.66
CA VAL A 433 9.97 30.48 -22.51
C VAL A 433 9.30 30.45 -23.88
N GLN A 434 8.41 29.48 -24.08
CA GLN A 434 7.66 29.33 -25.31
C GLN A 434 6.34 30.08 -25.19
N TYR A 435 5.89 30.69 -26.28
CA TYR A 435 4.64 31.43 -26.34
C TYR A 435 3.69 30.69 -27.28
N GLU A 436 2.60 30.14 -26.73
CA GLU A 436 1.58 29.39 -27.45
C GLU A 436 0.27 30.17 -27.39
N GLU A 437 -0.14 30.83 -28.49
CA GLU A 437 -1.34 31.71 -28.58
C GLU A 437 -1.66 32.48 -27.28
N ASP A 438 -2.47 31.91 -26.39
CA ASP A 438 -2.95 32.49 -25.14
C ASP A 438 -2.16 32.07 -23.87
N TYR A 439 -0.99 31.44 -24.02
CA TYR A 439 -0.22 30.85 -22.91
C TYR A 439 1.30 31.03 -23.06
N GLN A 440 1.97 30.97 -21.91
CA GLN A 440 3.41 30.91 -21.75
C GLN A 440 3.79 29.55 -21.16
N VAL A 441 4.69 28.84 -21.83
CA VAL A 441 5.21 27.54 -21.39
C VAL A 441 6.63 27.73 -20.89
N TYR A 442 6.82 27.53 -19.59
CA TYR A 442 8.09 27.55 -18.90
C TYR A 442 8.60 26.12 -18.76
N SER A 443 9.91 25.91 -18.89
CA SER A 443 10.56 24.60 -18.72
C SER A 443 11.64 24.66 -17.64
N SER A 444 11.86 23.54 -16.95
CA SER A 444 12.90 23.29 -15.95
C SER A 444 13.17 24.45 -14.98
N ILE A 445 14.29 25.16 -15.13
CA ILE A 445 14.72 26.19 -14.18
C ILE A 445 13.79 27.40 -14.23
N GLU A 446 13.40 27.84 -15.43
CA GLU A 446 12.44 28.91 -15.64
C GLU A 446 11.05 28.54 -15.12
N ALA A 447 10.68 27.26 -15.19
CA ALA A 447 9.45 26.75 -14.59
C ALA A 447 9.48 26.82 -13.05
N LEU A 448 10.63 26.53 -12.42
CA LEU A 448 10.80 26.72 -10.97
C LEU A 448 10.69 28.21 -10.59
N ASP A 449 11.33 29.10 -11.35
CA ASP A 449 11.22 30.54 -11.12
C ASP A 449 9.78 31.06 -11.23
N ALA A 450 9.04 30.59 -12.23
CA ALA A 450 7.63 30.90 -12.39
C ALA A 450 6.78 30.36 -11.23
N LEU A 451 7.04 29.12 -10.77
CA LEU A 451 6.37 28.54 -9.60
C LEU A 451 6.64 29.37 -8.33
N MET A 452 7.90 29.76 -8.11
CA MET A 452 8.28 30.60 -6.98
C MET A 452 7.63 31.98 -7.04
N ALA A 453 7.51 32.57 -8.23
CA ALA A 453 6.79 33.82 -8.41
C ALA A 453 5.29 33.68 -8.05
N ILE A 454 4.66 32.57 -8.40
CA ILE A 454 3.28 32.25 -7.97
C ILE A 454 3.23 32.10 -6.44
N CYS A 455 4.16 31.33 -5.86
CA CYS A 455 4.24 31.12 -4.41
C CYS A 455 4.34 32.43 -3.62
N ARG A 456 5.10 33.42 -4.13
CA ARG A 456 5.25 34.75 -3.52
C ARG A 456 3.97 35.60 -3.55
N LYS A 457 3.05 35.35 -4.48
CA LYS A 457 1.77 36.07 -4.56
C LYS A 457 0.77 35.61 -3.50
N GLU A 458 1.03 34.50 -2.81
CA GLU A 458 0.16 33.85 -1.81
C GLU A 458 -1.27 33.54 -2.29
N THR A 459 -1.51 33.71 -3.59
CA THR A 459 -2.78 33.52 -4.28
C THR A 459 -2.50 32.83 -5.60
N MET A 460 -3.26 31.76 -5.90
CA MET A 460 -3.05 30.93 -7.07
C MET A 460 -4.39 30.59 -7.71
N TYR A 461 -4.47 30.72 -9.03
CA TYR A 461 -5.65 30.38 -9.83
C TYR A 461 -5.27 29.20 -10.73
N LEU A 462 -6.05 28.10 -10.67
CA LEU A 462 -5.81 26.88 -11.46
C LEU A 462 -6.55 26.89 -12.82
N ASN A 463 -7.73 27.53 -12.90
CA ASN A 463 -8.45 27.87 -14.14
C ASN A 463 -9.67 28.76 -13.82
N GLU A 464 -10.40 29.19 -14.85
CA GLU A 464 -11.59 30.04 -14.73
C GLU A 464 -12.77 29.37 -13.99
N GLU A 465 -12.83 28.04 -13.91
CA GLU A 465 -13.96 27.28 -13.32
C GLU A 465 -13.70 26.75 -11.89
N ASN A 466 -12.46 26.76 -11.40
CA ASN A 466 -12.07 26.32 -10.05
C ASN A 466 -11.23 27.40 -9.35
N PRO A 467 -11.85 28.49 -8.85
CA PRO A 467 -11.16 29.43 -7.99
C PRO A 467 -10.75 28.72 -6.69
N CYS A 468 -9.46 28.77 -6.39
CA CYS A 468 -8.88 28.06 -5.25
C CYS A 468 -9.17 28.80 -3.94
N TYR A 469 -10.39 28.67 -3.46
CA TYR A 469 -10.73 28.96 -2.08
C TYR A 469 -10.60 27.66 -1.28
N ASN A 470 -9.86 27.70 -0.15
CA ASN A 470 -9.80 26.68 0.93
C ASN A 470 -8.51 25.86 1.12
N GLY A 471 -7.30 26.40 0.90
CA GLY A 471 -6.08 25.89 1.56
C GLY A 471 -5.49 24.54 1.12
N TYR A 472 -6.16 23.83 0.21
CA TYR A 472 -5.74 22.53 -0.33
C TYR A 472 -4.98 22.63 -1.66
N THR A 473 -4.55 23.83 -2.04
CA THR A 473 -4.19 24.15 -3.44
C THR A 473 -2.85 23.56 -3.87
N MET A 474 -1.82 23.62 -3.03
CA MET A 474 -0.47 23.17 -3.42
C MET A 474 -0.36 21.64 -3.48
N LYS A 475 -0.96 20.92 -2.51
CA LYS A 475 -1.01 19.45 -2.57
C LYS A 475 -1.79 19.01 -3.80
N ARG A 476 -2.99 19.52 -4.03
CA ARG A 476 -3.78 19.17 -5.22
C ARG A 476 -3.05 19.50 -6.53
N LEU A 477 -2.28 20.59 -6.55
CA LEU A 477 -1.51 20.99 -7.72
C LEU A 477 -0.35 20.03 -8.02
N LEU A 478 0.39 19.62 -6.99
CA LEU A 478 1.70 18.96 -7.13
C LEU A 478 1.74 17.47 -6.78
N ASP A 479 0.69 16.89 -6.18
CA ASP A 479 0.73 15.56 -5.53
C ASP A 479 1.40 14.46 -6.36
N TRP A 480 0.71 13.96 -7.39
CA TRP A 480 1.21 12.88 -8.24
C TRP A 480 2.39 13.34 -9.12
N LYS A 481 2.50 14.64 -9.37
CA LYS A 481 3.55 15.23 -10.22
C LYS A 481 4.91 15.21 -9.54
N LEU A 482 4.96 15.52 -8.24
CA LEU A 482 6.19 15.42 -7.44
C LEU A 482 6.68 13.97 -7.37
N TRP A 483 5.74 13.03 -7.24
CA TRP A 483 6.06 11.61 -7.28
C TRP A 483 6.72 11.23 -8.60
N ASP A 484 6.17 11.68 -9.73
CA ASP A 484 6.75 11.47 -11.07
C ASP A 484 8.14 12.08 -11.23
N ILE A 485 8.31 13.35 -10.84
CA ILE A 485 9.60 14.08 -10.90
C ILE A 485 10.69 13.31 -10.15
N ILE A 486 10.37 12.83 -8.94
CA ILE A 486 11.28 12.03 -8.11
C ILE A 486 11.54 10.68 -8.79
N SER A 487 10.49 10.00 -9.24
CA SER A 487 10.59 8.68 -9.88
C SER A 487 11.47 8.72 -11.13
N ARG A 488 11.34 9.75 -11.95
CA ARG A 488 12.16 9.99 -13.15
C ARG A 488 13.64 10.16 -12.85
N ARG A 489 13.97 10.93 -11.80
CA ARG A 489 15.37 11.08 -11.36
C ARG A 489 15.94 9.77 -10.82
N MET A 490 15.15 9.03 -10.06
CA MET A 490 15.55 7.69 -9.60
C MET A 490 15.77 6.73 -10.78
N GLN A 491 14.88 6.74 -11.77
CA GLN A 491 15.01 5.96 -12.99
C GLN A 491 16.28 6.33 -13.76
N LEU A 492 16.52 7.63 -13.98
CA LEU A 492 17.73 8.15 -14.63
C LEU A 492 18.99 7.66 -13.92
N LYS A 493 19.04 7.75 -12.59
CA LYS A 493 20.16 7.25 -11.79
C LYS A 493 20.38 5.75 -12.01
N GLU A 494 19.33 4.93 -11.92
CA GLU A 494 19.45 3.48 -12.06
C GLU A 494 19.90 3.09 -13.48
N ILE A 495 19.39 3.76 -14.52
CA ILE A 495 19.82 3.54 -15.91
C ILE A 495 21.32 3.89 -16.06
N LEU A 496 21.74 5.08 -15.64
CA LEU A 496 23.13 5.51 -15.72
C LEU A 496 24.08 4.57 -14.99
N LEU A 497 23.69 4.07 -13.80
CA LEU A 497 24.48 3.09 -13.05
C LEU A 497 24.61 1.74 -13.77
N ASN A 498 23.58 1.31 -14.50
CA ASN A 498 23.60 0.06 -15.26
C ASN A 498 24.51 0.17 -16.51
N ILE A 499 24.57 1.35 -17.13
CA ILE A 499 25.34 1.55 -18.37
C ILE A 499 26.74 2.16 -18.14
N GLN A 500 27.11 2.57 -16.93
CA GLN A 500 28.39 3.25 -16.65
C GLN A 500 29.65 2.48 -17.09
N ASN A 501 29.60 1.14 -17.11
CA ASN A 501 30.73 0.33 -17.60
C ASN A 501 30.96 0.52 -19.10
N LYS A 502 29.89 0.80 -19.87
CA LYS A 502 29.94 1.12 -21.30
C LYS A 502 30.31 2.59 -21.53
N TYR A 503 29.92 3.47 -20.59
CA TYR A 503 30.14 4.92 -20.67
C TYR A 503 30.91 5.44 -19.44
N PRO A 504 32.24 5.23 -19.37
CA PRO A 504 33.05 5.47 -18.17
C PRO A 504 33.15 6.95 -17.75
N ASN A 505 32.77 7.89 -18.61
CA ASN A 505 32.74 9.32 -18.28
C ASN A 505 31.58 9.68 -17.35
N ILE A 506 30.51 8.86 -17.27
CA ILE A 506 29.37 9.08 -16.34
C ILE A 506 29.88 9.27 -14.89
N SER A 507 30.78 8.39 -14.45
CA SER A 507 31.32 8.43 -13.09
C SER A 507 32.27 9.62 -12.85
N LYS A 508 32.90 10.15 -13.90
CA LYS A 508 33.85 11.28 -13.80
C LYS A 508 33.16 12.64 -13.69
N CYS A 509 31.97 12.77 -14.29
CA CYS A 509 31.26 14.04 -14.37
C CYS A 509 30.48 14.39 -13.09
N GLY A 510 30.37 13.46 -12.14
CA GLY A 510 29.63 13.69 -10.90
C GLY A 510 28.11 13.78 -11.07
N ILE A 511 27.57 13.25 -12.19
CA ILE A 511 26.13 13.26 -12.49
C ILE A 511 25.33 12.49 -11.42
N ILE A 512 25.79 11.30 -11.02
CA ILE A 512 25.07 10.48 -10.04
C ILE A 512 24.87 11.20 -8.69
N PRO A 513 25.91 11.79 -8.06
CA PRO A 513 25.72 12.64 -6.88
C PRO A 513 24.78 13.83 -7.10
N ALA A 514 24.83 14.49 -8.27
CA ALA A 514 23.93 15.61 -8.57
C ALA A 514 22.46 15.15 -8.63
N ILE A 515 22.19 13.98 -9.24
CA ILE A 515 20.85 13.38 -9.25
C ILE A 515 20.39 13.06 -7.82
N ASP A 516 21.26 12.52 -6.96
CA ASP A 516 20.91 12.23 -5.56
C ASP A 516 20.53 13.50 -4.78
N ASN A 517 21.24 14.61 -5.01
CA ASN A 517 20.90 15.90 -4.42
C ASN A 517 19.55 16.41 -4.90
N ALA A 518 19.27 16.33 -6.21
CA ALA A 518 17.98 16.69 -6.78
C ALA A 518 16.83 15.84 -6.19
N ILE A 519 16.98 14.51 -6.15
CA ILE A 519 16.00 13.59 -5.53
C ILE A 519 15.72 13.99 -4.09
N LYS A 520 16.77 14.30 -3.31
CA LYS A 520 16.64 14.72 -1.92
C LYS A 520 15.85 16.03 -1.82
N ALA A 521 16.20 17.05 -2.62
CA ALA A 521 15.53 18.35 -2.58
C ALA A 521 14.01 18.23 -2.89
N TRP A 522 13.65 17.45 -3.91
CA TRP A 522 12.24 17.19 -4.23
C TRP A 522 11.51 16.39 -3.14
N ARG A 523 12.16 15.42 -2.51
CA ARG A 523 11.59 14.66 -1.38
C ARG A 523 11.38 15.51 -0.15
N ASP A 524 12.30 16.44 0.13
CA ASP A 524 12.19 17.36 1.26
C ASP A 524 10.93 18.26 1.07
N LEU A 525 10.70 18.77 -0.14
CA LEU A 525 9.45 19.50 -0.46
C LEU A 525 8.19 18.62 -0.31
N LEU A 526 8.23 17.39 -0.84
CA LEU A 526 7.11 16.45 -0.73
C LEU A 526 6.76 16.18 0.74
N GLY A 527 7.77 15.90 1.58
CA GLY A 527 7.58 15.63 3.00
C GLY A 527 6.89 16.78 3.73
N VAL A 528 7.31 18.02 3.45
CA VAL A 528 6.73 19.22 4.06
C VAL A 528 5.29 19.46 3.60
N ILE A 529 4.99 19.26 2.31
CA ILE A 529 3.61 19.35 1.80
C ILE A 529 2.71 18.34 2.53
N TYR A 530 3.19 17.11 2.73
CA TYR A 530 2.44 16.05 3.43
C TYR A 530 2.26 16.37 4.92
N GLU A 531 3.32 16.80 5.63
CA GLU A 531 3.25 17.17 7.05
C GLU A 531 2.20 18.27 7.30
N ILE A 532 2.23 19.33 6.49
CA ILE A 532 1.31 20.47 6.64
C ILE A 532 -0.13 20.05 6.31
N PHE A 533 -0.30 19.20 5.30
CA PHE A 533 -1.60 18.64 4.94
C PHE A 533 -2.18 17.76 6.05
N GLU A 534 -1.37 16.89 6.66
CA GLU A 534 -1.79 16.05 7.79
C GLU A 534 -2.21 16.88 9.01
N GLN A 535 -1.54 18.01 9.24
CA GLN A 535 -1.89 18.96 10.29
C GLN A 535 -3.14 19.80 9.97
N LYS A 536 -3.79 19.58 8.82
CA LYS A 536 -4.97 20.33 8.33
C LYS A 536 -4.74 21.84 8.29
N GLN A 537 -3.49 22.25 8.05
CA GLN A 537 -3.13 23.65 7.92
C GLN A 537 -3.33 24.13 6.48
N PHE A 538 -3.60 25.42 6.32
CA PHE A 538 -3.65 26.04 5.00
C PHE A 538 -2.26 26.03 4.36
N LEU A 539 -2.14 25.47 3.15
CA LEU A 539 -0.90 25.44 2.39
C LEU A 539 -0.71 26.81 1.71
N PHE A 540 0.18 27.65 2.23
CA PHE A 540 0.58 28.91 1.59
C PHE A 540 1.76 28.70 0.64
N GLY A 541 1.87 29.51 -0.40
CA GLY A 541 3.01 29.40 -1.33
C GLY A 541 4.36 29.74 -0.68
N ILE A 542 4.38 30.72 0.22
CA ILE A 542 5.61 31.33 0.73
C ILE A 542 6.47 30.37 1.56
N ILE A 543 5.83 29.44 2.28
CA ILE A 543 6.50 28.43 3.11
C ILE A 543 7.31 27.42 2.28
N PHE A 544 7.00 27.29 0.98
CA PHE A 544 7.70 26.38 0.07
C PHE A 544 8.89 27.04 -0.61
N LEU A 545 9.04 28.37 -0.55
CA LEU A 545 10.13 29.08 -1.23
C LEU A 545 11.52 28.56 -0.87
N PRO A 546 11.88 28.33 0.41
CA PRO A 546 13.21 27.80 0.74
C PRO A 546 13.49 26.42 0.14
N TYR A 547 12.45 25.59 0.00
CA TYR A 547 12.56 24.27 -0.62
C TYR A 547 12.67 24.38 -2.14
N LEU A 548 11.91 25.28 -2.77
CA LEU A 548 12.01 25.56 -4.20
C LEU A 548 13.36 26.18 -4.57
N ASP A 549 13.92 27.05 -3.74
CA ASP A 549 15.28 27.57 -3.90
C ASP A 549 16.32 26.43 -3.86
N THR A 550 16.19 25.52 -2.88
CA THR A 550 17.07 24.34 -2.75
C THR A 550 16.95 23.40 -3.95
N ILE A 551 15.72 23.18 -4.43
CA ILE A 551 15.45 22.38 -5.63
C ILE A 551 16.12 23.04 -6.84
N LYS A 552 15.94 24.35 -7.03
CA LYS A 552 16.52 25.09 -8.13
C LYS A 552 18.05 24.93 -8.17
N GLU A 553 18.72 25.17 -7.04
CA GLU A 553 20.17 24.98 -6.93
C GLU A 553 20.59 23.54 -7.29
N ALA A 554 19.86 22.54 -6.79
CA ALA A 554 20.18 21.13 -7.07
C ALA A 554 19.97 20.76 -8.55
N GLU A 555 18.93 21.29 -9.20
CA GLU A 555 18.66 21.10 -10.63
C GLU A 555 19.68 21.84 -11.51
N GLU A 556 20.07 23.07 -11.16
CA GLU A 556 21.12 23.81 -11.88
C GLU A 556 22.45 23.04 -11.86
N ILE A 557 22.84 22.52 -10.69
CA ILE A 557 24.04 21.68 -10.57
C ILE A 557 23.91 20.41 -11.41
N LEU A 558 22.72 19.78 -11.44
CA LEU A 558 22.47 18.60 -12.25
C LEU A 558 22.67 18.91 -13.74
N VAL A 559 22.07 20.00 -14.24
CA VAL A 559 22.25 20.45 -15.63
C VAL A 559 23.72 20.72 -15.93
N GLU A 560 24.45 21.44 -15.06
CA GLU A 560 25.89 21.71 -15.23
C GLU A 560 26.71 20.41 -15.35
N LYS A 561 26.40 19.38 -14.55
CA LYS A 561 27.13 18.08 -14.62
C LYS A 561 26.80 17.29 -15.88
N ILE A 562 25.59 17.45 -16.39
CA ILE A 562 25.15 16.84 -17.63
C ILE A 562 25.80 17.54 -18.83
N GLU A 563 25.85 18.88 -18.83
CA GLU A 563 26.56 19.67 -19.85
C GLU A 563 28.05 19.31 -19.88
N PHE A 564 28.69 19.24 -18.71
CA PHE A 564 30.10 18.84 -18.63
C PHE A 564 30.37 17.44 -19.20
N TYR A 565 29.40 16.52 -19.11
CA TYR A 565 29.52 15.21 -19.76
C TYR A 565 29.49 15.31 -21.29
N LEU A 566 28.69 16.21 -21.87
CA LEU A 566 28.65 16.44 -23.32
C LEU A 566 29.95 17.05 -23.85
N GLU A 567 30.65 17.83 -23.02
CA GLU A 567 31.93 18.45 -23.39
C GLU A 567 33.11 17.46 -23.47
N ILE A 568 33.03 16.32 -22.77
CA ILE A 568 34.09 15.30 -22.68
C ILE A 568 33.88 14.19 -23.72
#